data_AF-A0A7K2NBE6-F1
#
_entry.id   AF-A0A7K2NBE6-F1
#
_cell.length_a   1.000
_cell.length_b   1.000
_cell.length_c   1.000
_cell.angle_alpha   90.00
_cell.angle_beta   90.00
_cell.angle_gamma   90.00
#
_symmetry.space_group_name_H-M   'P 1'
#
loop_
_entity.id
_entity.type
_entity.pdbx_description
1 polymer ?
#
loop_
_entity_poly.entity_id
_entity_poly.type
_entity_poly.pdbx_seq_one_letter_code
_entity_poly.pdbx_strand_id
1 'polypeptide(L)'
;MTGPVNDGPLPDDGRDGGAGDGGPVGGRTGGGRTGGGRSGSARDDRAGDGCAGGGGVPPRGMPVPRVPPPRAAAEDGPLPVVPPTAPGASGPTVNPREAPVRYDHRTLKSLLGAWALSACPAEESAAVEAHLTDCASCADEALRLREAVALLRPEDSLDLDPMLRTRVLENCLGRRPARIPIPEWAGPYDTETARLDALLRDLGESDWRAPVKLEWYAGSRTVSVAQVIGHLTAVDSLLAASLGMATPLGADAPRDPAGRTEAYWSRCDDRTPEATVRETWREQGRSLVRTVSFAGLGTAGLEVGYGTFALPLRDAFLDRAMECWIHAEDVAEAVAYPYDPPAPRHLHRMVDLAVRMLPLALAGLRRAGLARSPARLVEAGAPCRTLHLDLEGKGGGHWYIPLDSPAATASPDETVAEVALESTEFCRLAAGHRTPEDLAVGQYGDREVVRDVLIAAARMSRL
;
A
#
# COMPACT_ATOMS: atom_id res chain seq x y z
N MET A 1 -63.38 30.31 10.72
CA MET A 1 -62.54 29.60 9.72
C MET A 1 -62.14 28.30 10.36
N THR A 2 -62.95 27.25 10.15
CA THR A 2 -62.90 26.04 10.97
C THR A 2 -63.52 24.85 10.23
N GLY A 3 -62.72 23.82 9.98
CA GLY A 3 -63.12 22.41 9.94
C GLY A 3 -63.61 21.81 8.61
N PRO A 4 -63.97 20.51 8.60
CA PRO A 4 -63.01 19.40 8.43
C PRO A 4 -63.57 18.18 7.63
N VAL A 5 -62.79 17.07 7.59
CA VAL A 5 -63.11 15.62 7.37
C VAL A 5 -64.08 15.18 6.26
N ASN A 6 -63.72 14.10 5.55
CA ASN A 6 -64.72 13.13 5.12
C ASN A 6 -64.22 11.69 5.35
N ASP A 7 -64.97 10.99 6.20
CA ASP A 7 -64.88 9.58 6.56
C ASP A 7 -65.81 8.73 5.68
N GLY A 8 -65.47 7.44 5.53
CA GLY A 8 -66.44 6.34 5.36
C GLY A 8 -66.26 5.41 4.15
N PRO A 9 -66.91 4.23 4.13
CA PRO A 9 -66.63 3.09 5.03
C PRO A 9 -66.57 1.72 4.30
N LEU A 10 -65.99 0.70 4.97
CA LEU A 10 -66.33 -0.75 4.84
C LEU A 10 -67.49 -1.06 5.84
N PRO A 11 -68.27 -2.18 5.80
CA PRO A 11 -67.95 -3.54 5.29
C PRO A 11 -69.14 -4.29 4.62
N ASP A 12 -68.93 -5.54 4.15
CA ASP A 12 -69.92 -6.63 4.29
C ASP A 12 -69.29 -8.03 4.13
N ASP A 13 -69.78 -8.95 4.95
CA ASP A 13 -69.44 -10.37 5.07
C ASP A 13 -70.30 -11.23 4.11
N GLY A 14 -69.84 -12.44 3.75
CA GLY A 14 -70.79 -13.56 3.51
C GLY A 14 -70.55 -14.51 2.32
N ARG A 15 -69.76 -15.56 2.59
CA ARG A 15 -70.02 -17.02 2.41
C ARG A 15 -70.45 -17.68 1.07
N ASP A 16 -70.00 -18.95 1.02
CA ASP A 16 -70.38 -20.13 0.21
C ASP A 16 -69.89 -20.16 -1.25
N GLY A 17 -69.31 -21.24 -1.79
CA GLY A 17 -69.06 -22.62 -1.36
C GLY A 17 -68.88 -23.50 -2.61
N GLY A 18 -68.11 -24.61 -2.54
CA GLY A 18 -68.28 -25.76 -3.45
C GLY A 18 -67.10 -26.25 -4.32
N ALA A 19 -66.39 -27.25 -3.78
CA ALA A 19 -66.10 -28.59 -4.33
C ALA A 19 -65.28 -28.85 -5.63
N GLY A 20 -64.40 -29.88 -5.52
CA GLY A 20 -63.92 -30.77 -6.61
C GLY A 20 -62.39 -30.86 -6.70
N ASP A 21 -61.67 -31.71 -5.95
CA ASP A 21 -61.44 -33.17 -6.10
C ASP A 21 -60.27 -33.55 -7.03
N GLY A 22 -59.43 -34.50 -6.57
CA GLY A 22 -58.33 -35.10 -7.35
C GLY A 22 -57.07 -35.48 -6.56
N GLY A 23 -57.13 -36.51 -5.69
CA GLY A 23 -55.95 -37.30 -5.26
C GLY A 23 -55.41 -38.20 -6.40
N PRO A 24 -54.45 -39.15 -6.19
CA PRO A 24 -54.41 -40.06 -5.03
C PRO A 24 -53.02 -40.48 -4.45
N VAL A 25 -53.06 -40.98 -3.19
CA VAL A 25 -52.47 -42.22 -2.60
C VAL A 25 -50.97 -42.50 -2.78
N GLY A 26 -50.15 -42.90 -1.77
CA GLY A 26 -50.35 -43.38 -0.40
C GLY A 26 -49.24 -44.41 -0.07
N GLY A 27 -48.78 -44.48 1.18
CA GLY A 27 -47.82 -45.52 1.61
C GLY A 27 -47.20 -45.28 2.99
N ARG A 28 -47.87 -45.80 4.04
CA ARG A 28 -47.37 -45.90 5.42
C ARG A 28 -46.52 -47.16 5.63
N THR A 29 -45.72 -47.12 6.69
CA THR A 29 -45.27 -48.18 7.65
C THR A 29 -43.75 -48.05 7.88
N GLY A 30 -43.15 -48.23 9.05
CA GLY A 30 -43.56 -48.67 10.38
C GLY A 30 -42.35 -48.52 11.31
N GLY A 31 -42.58 -48.47 12.63
CA GLY A 31 -41.55 -48.23 13.64
C GLY A 31 -40.64 -49.44 13.95
N GLY A 32 -39.56 -49.17 14.67
CA GLY A 32 -38.68 -50.17 15.26
C GLY A 32 -37.66 -49.54 16.21
N ARG A 33 -37.92 -49.66 17.51
CA ARG A 33 -37.00 -49.36 18.63
C ARG A 33 -36.01 -50.51 18.85
N THR A 34 -35.04 -50.25 19.73
CA THR A 34 -34.07 -51.15 20.43
C THR A 34 -32.73 -51.34 19.72
N GLY A 35 -31.57 -51.28 20.38
CA GLY A 35 -31.24 -50.98 21.77
C GLY A 35 -29.74 -51.22 22.05
N GLY A 36 -29.23 -50.57 23.10
CA GLY A 36 -28.02 -50.90 23.87
C GLY A 36 -26.64 -50.76 23.17
N GLY A 37 -25.58 -50.30 23.81
CA GLY A 37 -25.32 -49.92 25.19
C GLY A 37 -23.85 -50.15 25.56
N ARG A 38 -23.35 -49.30 26.48
CA ARG A 38 -22.13 -49.40 27.30
C ARG A 38 -20.82 -49.04 26.58
N SER A 39 -19.89 -48.29 27.16
CA SER A 39 -19.52 -48.02 28.57
C SER A 39 -18.82 -46.65 28.62
N GLY A 40 -19.04 -45.76 29.60
CA GLY A 40 -18.58 -45.81 31.00
C GLY A 40 -17.16 -45.25 31.07
N SER A 41 -16.77 -44.25 31.86
CA SER A 41 -17.29 -43.68 33.12
C SER A 41 -16.53 -42.36 33.39
N ALA A 42 -17.17 -41.30 33.90
CA ALA A 42 -16.99 -40.77 35.28
C ALA A 42 -15.62 -40.11 35.55
N ARG A 43 -15.45 -39.00 36.26
CA ARG A 43 -16.29 -38.08 37.05
C ARG A 43 -15.37 -36.92 37.50
N ASP A 44 -15.99 -35.94 38.14
CA ASP A 44 -15.49 -34.86 39.02
C ASP A 44 -15.46 -33.48 38.37
N ASP A 45 -16.46 -32.62 38.60
CA ASP A 45 -16.96 -31.98 39.84
C ASP A 45 -16.32 -30.59 40.09
N ARG A 46 -17.20 -29.59 39.92
CA ARG A 46 -17.40 -28.37 40.70
C ARG A 46 -16.49 -27.15 40.55
N ALA A 47 -17.19 -26.05 40.24
CA ALA A 47 -17.19 -24.71 40.87
C ALA A 47 -17.04 -23.63 39.78
N GLY A 48 -17.92 -22.64 39.63
CA GLY A 48 -18.72 -21.96 40.64
C GLY A 48 -18.09 -20.59 40.92
N ASP A 49 -18.57 -19.60 40.17
CA ASP A 49 -18.67 -18.14 40.42
C ASP A 49 -17.82 -17.45 41.51
N GLY A 50 -17.30 -16.26 41.19
CA GLY A 50 -16.92 -15.27 42.21
C GLY A 50 -15.83 -14.27 41.84
N CYS A 51 -16.24 -13.06 41.46
CA CYS A 51 -15.42 -11.85 41.45
C CYS A 51 -15.07 -11.41 42.88
N ALA A 52 -13.80 -11.05 43.16
CA ALA A 52 -13.44 -10.02 44.14
C ALA A 52 -11.97 -9.60 43.97
N GLY A 53 -11.73 -8.29 44.04
CA GLY A 53 -10.44 -7.65 43.80
C GLY A 53 -9.38 -7.85 44.89
N GLY A 54 -8.15 -7.54 44.53
CA GLY A 54 -7.01 -7.43 45.42
C GLY A 54 -5.86 -6.75 44.71
N GLY A 55 -5.54 -5.51 45.12
CA GLY A 55 -4.38 -4.78 44.64
C GLY A 55 -3.08 -5.52 44.96
N GLY A 56 -2.22 -5.66 43.95
CA GLY A 56 -0.89 -6.22 44.08
C GLY A 56 0.12 -5.34 43.34
N VAL A 57 1.04 -4.74 44.09
CA VAL A 57 2.25 -4.07 43.59
C VAL A 57 3.04 -5.07 42.74
N PRO A 58 3.53 -4.71 41.54
CA PRO A 58 4.27 -5.65 40.70
C PRO A 58 5.67 -5.93 41.28
N PRO A 59 6.18 -7.16 41.15
CA PRO A 59 7.55 -7.48 41.55
C PRO A 59 8.55 -6.79 40.61
N ARG A 60 9.53 -6.11 41.21
CA ARG A 60 10.72 -5.61 40.51
C ARG A 60 11.53 -6.79 39.98
N GLY A 61 11.86 -6.78 38.70
CA GLY A 61 12.95 -7.59 38.13
C GLY A 61 12.59 -8.41 36.89
N MET A 62 12.38 -7.76 35.75
CA MET A 62 12.53 -8.36 34.42
C MET A 62 13.39 -7.41 33.59
N PRO A 63 14.49 -7.86 32.96
CA PRO A 63 15.36 -6.97 32.21
C PRO A 63 14.71 -6.57 30.88
N VAL A 64 14.57 -5.27 30.66
CA VAL A 64 14.28 -4.66 29.36
C VAL A 64 15.31 -5.12 28.32
N PRO A 65 14.92 -5.40 27.05
CA PRO A 65 15.89 -5.70 26.00
C PRO A 65 16.78 -4.47 25.77
N ARG A 66 18.03 -4.53 26.22
CA ARG A 66 19.03 -3.51 25.92
C ARG A 66 19.36 -3.57 24.43
N VAL A 67 19.22 -2.44 23.74
CA VAL A 67 19.87 -2.21 22.46
C VAL A 67 21.38 -2.49 22.64
N PRO A 68 21.99 -3.37 21.84
CA PRO A 68 23.43 -3.61 21.92
C PRO A 68 24.17 -2.30 21.59
N PRO A 69 25.24 -1.92 22.32
CA PRO A 69 26.07 -0.81 21.90
C PRO A 69 26.69 -1.12 20.52
N PRO A 70 26.99 -0.09 19.70
CA PRO A 70 27.67 -0.28 18.43
C PRO A 70 28.98 -1.04 18.66
N ARG A 71 29.20 -2.10 17.87
CA ARG A 71 30.48 -2.82 17.90
C ARG A 71 31.59 -1.84 17.49
N ALA A 72 32.68 -1.84 18.24
CA ALA A 72 33.92 -1.19 17.83
C ALA A 72 34.33 -1.69 16.44
N ALA A 73 34.87 -0.78 15.63
CA ALA A 73 35.41 -1.10 14.31
C ALA A 73 36.34 -2.32 14.41
N ALA A 74 36.16 -3.27 13.49
CA ALA A 74 36.97 -4.48 13.43
C ALA A 74 38.36 -4.17 12.82
N GLU A 75 39.11 -3.25 13.42
CA GLU A 75 40.51 -2.98 13.12
C GLU A 75 41.22 -2.61 14.42
N ASP A 76 41.34 -3.57 15.33
CA ASP A 76 42.37 -3.62 16.37
C ASP A 76 42.29 -4.97 17.10
N GLY A 77 42.86 -5.98 16.48
CA GLY A 77 43.09 -7.30 17.07
C GLY A 77 44.35 -7.91 16.45
N PRO A 78 45.22 -8.58 17.23
CA PRO A 78 46.48 -9.08 16.72
C PRO A 78 46.23 -10.13 15.62
N LEU A 79 46.93 -9.96 14.49
CA LEU A 79 46.84 -10.82 13.32
C LEU A 79 47.12 -12.30 13.70
N PRO A 80 46.37 -13.27 13.16
CA PRO A 80 46.63 -14.68 13.40
C PRO A 80 47.93 -15.12 12.71
N VAL A 81 48.79 -15.81 13.46
CA VAL A 81 50.02 -16.43 12.96
C VAL A 81 49.67 -17.64 12.10
N VAL A 82 50.03 -17.61 10.82
CA VAL A 82 49.92 -18.73 9.88
C VAL A 82 51.23 -19.54 9.90
N PRO A 83 51.21 -20.89 9.98
CA PRO A 83 52.42 -21.70 9.94
C PRO A 83 53.00 -21.80 8.51
N PRO A 84 54.32 -22.00 8.35
CA PRO A 84 54.96 -21.97 7.04
C PRO A 84 54.72 -23.27 6.27
N THR A 85 54.21 -23.16 5.04
CA THR A 85 54.21 -24.21 4.02
C THR A 85 55.45 -24.07 3.13
N ALA A 86 56.14 -25.20 2.91
CA ALA A 86 57.32 -25.32 2.04
C ALA A 86 56.93 -25.32 0.53
N PRO A 87 57.87 -25.00 -0.39
CA PRO A 87 57.55 -24.45 -1.71
C PRO A 87 57.41 -25.52 -2.80
N GLY A 88 56.43 -25.34 -3.69
CA GLY A 88 56.25 -26.10 -4.93
C GLY A 88 55.92 -25.14 -6.07
N ALA A 89 56.78 -25.13 -7.09
CA ALA A 89 56.87 -24.17 -8.18
C ALA A 89 55.63 -24.05 -9.08
N SER A 90 55.30 -22.82 -9.48
CA SER A 90 55.17 -22.34 -10.87
C SER A 90 54.22 -21.14 -10.95
N GLY A 91 54.76 -19.95 -10.68
CA GLY A 91 54.15 -18.66 -11.00
C GLY A 91 55.03 -17.90 -11.99
N PRO A 92 54.48 -16.96 -12.77
CA PRO A 92 55.19 -16.31 -13.86
C PRO A 92 56.42 -15.57 -13.32
N THR A 93 57.52 -15.69 -14.07
CA THR A 93 58.80 -15.05 -13.83
C THR A 93 58.64 -13.54 -13.68
N VAL A 94 58.60 -13.07 -12.43
CA VAL A 94 58.86 -11.67 -12.08
C VAL A 94 60.35 -11.43 -12.32
N ASN A 95 60.67 -10.54 -13.24
CA ASN A 95 62.04 -10.10 -13.50
C ASN A 95 62.68 -9.60 -12.19
N PRO A 96 63.87 -10.08 -11.80
CA PRO A 96 64.55 -9.61 -10.61
C PRO A 96 65.28 -8.30 -10.90
N ARG A 97 65.08 -7.32 -10.01
CA ARG A 97 65.71 -5.98 -9.93
C ARG A 97 65.15 -4.90 -10.87
N GLU A 98 64.12 -4.21 -10.41
CA GLU A 98 64.21 -2.76 -10.37
C GLU A 98 64.61 -2.38 -8.95
N ALA A 99 65.82 -1.83 -8.80
CA ALA A 99 66.19 -1.15 -7.57
C ALA A 99 65.12 -0.08 -7.29
N PRO A 100 64.78 0.23 -6.02
CA PRO A 100 63.91 1.36 -5.75
C PRO A 100 64.49 2.56 -6.50
N VAL A 101 63.72 3.14 -7.41
CA VAL A 101 64.15 4.29 -8.20
C VAL A 101 64.45 5.38 -7.18
N ARG A 102 65.74 5.58 -6.91
CA ARG A 102 66.19 6.59 -5.96
C ARG A 102 66.12 7.90 -6.69
N TYR A 103 65.01 8.58 -6.54
CA TYR A 103 64.88 9.95 -7.00
C TYR A 103 65.86 10.81 -6.21
N ASP A 104 66.65 11.61 -6.92
CA ASP A 104 67.44 12.64 -6.28
C ASP A 104 66.52 13.77 -5.79
N HIS A 105 67.04 14.60 -4.89
CA HIS A 105 66.30 15.72 -4.33
C HIS A 105 65.76 16.67 -5.42
N ARG A 106 66.50 16.85 -6.52
CA ARG A 106 66.10 17.72 -7.62
C ARG A 106 64.86 17.19 -8.35
N THR A 107 64.80 15.87 -8.57
CA THR A 107 63.68 15.20 -9.20
C THR A 107 62.45 15.27 -8.29
N LEU A 108 62.59 14.95 -7.01
CA LEU A 108 61.49 15.04 -6.03
C LEU A 108 60.96 16.48 -5.88
N LYS A 109 61.86 17.47 -5.88
CA LYS A 109 61.48 18.89 -5.88
C LYS A 109 60.71 19.28 -7.15
N SER A 110 61.03 18.71 -8.30
CA SER A 110 60.30 18.98 -9.55
C SER A 110 58.90 18.35 -9.58
N LEU A 111 58.67 17.27 -8.82
CA LEU A 111 57.39 16.59 -8.71
C LEU A 111 56.40 17.29 -7.78
N LEU A 112 56.84 18.24 -6.93
CA LEU A 112 55.98 18.91 -5.94
C LEU A 112 54.72 19.54 -6.55
N GLY A 113 54.82 20.13 -7.75
CA GLY A 113 53.67 20.71 -8.45
C GLY A 113 52.65 19.66 -8.91
N ALA A 114 53.11 18.56 -9.50
CA ALA A 114 52.26 17.45 -9.92
C ALA A 114 51.64 16.72 -8.72
N TRP A 115 52.41 16.55 -7.64
CA TRP A 115 51.93 15.98 -6.39
C TRP A 115 50.88 16.88 -5.73
N ALA A 116 51.07 18.21 -5.71
CA ALA A 116 50.09 19.15 -5.17
C ALA A 116 48.75 19.12 -5.94
N LEU A 117 48.79 18.77 -7.23
CA LEU A 117 47.59 18.59 -8.08
C LEU A 117 46.99 17.17 -8.02
N SER A 118 47.57 16.26 -7.22
CA SER A 118 47.22 14.84 -7.21
C SER A 118 47.36 14.16 -8.57
N ALA A 119 48.34 14.59 -9.38
CA ALA A 119 48.60 14.11 -10.73
C ALA A 119 49.80 13.14 -10.83
N CYS A 120 50.47 12.85 -9.71
CA CYS A 120 51.53 11.85 -9.64
C CYS A 120 50.97 10.42 -9.58
N PRO A 121 51.61 9.43 -10.23
CA PRO A 121 51.43 8.02 -9.93
C PRO A 121 51.66 7.70 -8.44
N ALA A 122 51.11 6.58 -7.97
CA ALA A 122 51.17 6.19 -6.55
C ALA A 122 52.62 6.05 -6.03
N GLU A 123 53.53 5.51 -6.85
CA GLU A 123 54.93 5.30 -6.48
C GLU A 123 55.69 6.63 -6.31
N GLU A 124 55.47 7.59 -7.21
CA GLU A 124 56.06 8.93 -7.12
C GLU A 124 55.49 9.72 -5.95
N SER A 125 54.19 9.57 -5.68
CA SER A 125 53.54 10.23 -4.55
C SER A 125 54.12 9.78 -3.22
N ALA A 126 54.30 8.47 -3.04
CA ALA A 126 54.93 7.91 -1.84
C ALA A 126 56.40 8.38 -1.68
N ALA A 127 57.14 8.49 -2.78
CA ALA A 127 58.52 8.98 -2.76
C ALA A 127 58.61 10.47 -2.38
N VAL A 128 57.69 11.30 -2.87
CA VAL A 128 57.57 12.72 -2.48
C VAL A 128 57.21 12.83 -1.00
N GLU A 129 56.20 12.11 -0.52
CA GLU A 129 55.78 12.15 0.90
C GLU A 129 56.89 11.76 1.87
N ALA A 130 57.65 10.70 1.55
CA ALA A 130 58.83 10.33 2.31
C ALA A 130 59.86 11.49 2.34
N HIS A 131 60.10 12.12 1.19
CA HIS A 131 61.04 13.24 1.09
C HIS A 131 60.60 14.50 1.87
N LEU A 132 59.31 14.80 1.91
CA LEU A 132 58.77 15.95 2.66
C LEU A 132 59.01 15.82 4.17
N THR A 133 59.11 14.59 4.68
CA THR A 133 59.42 14.32 6.09
C THR A 133 60.86 14.72 6.43
N ASP A 134 61.78 14.59 5.46
CA ASP A 134 63.22 14.78 5.67
C ASP A 134 63.75 16.13 5.13
N CYS A 135 62.92 16.93 4.43
CA CYS A 135 63.34 18.19 3.81
C CYS A 135 62.36 19.34 4.04
N ALA A 136 62.65 20.17 5.05
CA ALA A 136 61.82 21.32 5.44
C ALA A 136 61.53 22.30 4.29
N SER A 137 62.53 22.60 3.44
CA SER A 137 62.31 23.53 2.32
C SER A 137 61.35 22.99 1.25
N CYS A 138 61.32 21.67 1.04
CA CYS A 138 60.37 21.05 0.12
C CYS A 138 58.98 20.94 0.77
N ALA A 139 58.89 20.72 2.09
CA ALA A 139 57.63 20.74 2.82
C ALA A 139 56.97 22.13 2.78
N ASP A 140 57.73 23.20 3.00
CA ASP A 140 57.24 24.57 2.91
C ASP A 140 56.74 24.91 1.49
N GLU A 141 57.49 24.50 0.47
CA GLU A 141 57.09 24.69 -0.94
C GLU A 141 55.85 23.87 -1.29
N ALA A 142 55.75 22.63 -0.81
CA ALA A 142 54.60 21.75 -1.01
C ALA A 142 53.33 22.33 -0.37
N LEU A 143 53.44 22.92 0.83
CA LEU A 143 52.34 23.64 1.49
C LEU A 143 51.87 24.83 0.66
N ARG A 144 52.80 25.69 0.20
CA ARG A 144 52.47 26.84 -0.67
C ARG A 144 51.82 26.42 -1.97
N LEU A 145 52.30 25.35 -2.58
CA LEU A 145 51.71 24.81 -3.82
C LEU A 145 50.30 24.26 -3.56
N ARG A 146 50.04 23.58 -2.44
CA ARG A 146 48.68 23.13 -2.09
C ARG A 146 47.74 24.29 -1.80
N GLU A 147 48.21 25.33 -1.12
CA GLU A 147 47.44 26.57 -0.92
C GLU A 147 47.10 27.24 -2.26
N ALA A 148 48.06 27.30 -3.18
CA ALA A 148 47.84 27.83 -4.53
C ALA A 148 46.86 26.98 -5.36
N VAL A 149 46.93 25.64 -5.25
CA VAL A 149 45.97 24.73 -5.90
C VAL A 149 44.55 24.96 -5.40
N ALA A 150 44.37 25.25 -4.11
CA ALA A 150 43.05 25.58 -3.56
C ALA A 150 42.45 26.87 -4.17
N LEU A 151 43.29 27.82 -4.62
CA LEU A 151 42.85 29.04 -5.32
C LEU A 151 42.53 28.80 -6.81
N LEU A 152 43.05 27.73 -7.41
CA LEU A 152 42.87 27.40 -8.82
C LEU A 152 41.71 26.43 -9.06
N ARG A 153 41.26 25.71 -8.03
CA ARG A 153 40.08 24.86 -8.13
C ARG A 153 38.82 25.72 -8.09
N PRO A 154 37.87 25.54 -9.04
CA PRO A 154 36.53 26.02 -8.82
C PRO A 154 35.99 25.41 -7.52
N GLU A 155 35.17 26.14 -6.77
CA GLU A 155 34.48 25.58 -5.61
C GLU A 155 33.62 24.40 -6.08
N ASP A 156 34.07 23.18 -5.79
CA ASP A 156 33.26 21.99 -6.01
C ASP A 156 32.04 22.07 -5.09
N SER A 157 30.83 21.92 -5.64
CA SER A 157 29.62 21.90 -4.82
C SER A 157 29.71 20.79 -3.78
N LEU A 158 29.44 21.13 -2.51
CA LEU A 158 29.31 20.17 -1.41
C LEU A 158 27.99 19.40 -1.47
N ASP A 159 27.12 19.69 -2.45
CA ASP A 159 25.87 18.99 -2.63
C ASP A 159 26.14 17.54 -3.05
N LEU A 160 25.63 16.62 -2.24
CA LEU A 160 25.63 15.21 -2.61
C LEU A 160 24.72 15.01 -3.83
N ASP A 161 25.11 14.12 -4.73
CA ASP A 161 24.25 13.67 -5.81
C ASP A 161 22.88 13.26 -5.22
N PRO A 162 21.76 13.86 -5.68
CA PRO A 162 20.41 13.52 -5.19
C PRO A 162 20.10 12.01 -5.26
N MET A 163 20.74 11.28 -6.18
CA MET A 163 20.61 9.84 -6.35
C MET A 163 21.53 9.02 -5.45
N LEU A 164 22.47 9.63 -4.73
CA LEU A 164 23.37 8.93 -3.82
C LEU A 164 22.59 8.14 -2.76
N ARG A 165 21.57 8.77 -2.15
CA ARG A 165 20.73 8.10 -1.14
C ARG A 165 20.07 6.85 -1.72
N THR A 166 19.44 6.98 -2.89
CA THR A 166 18.77 5.86 -3.57
C THR A 166 19.76 4.73 -3.88
N ARG A 167 20.91 5.07 -4.50
CA ARG A 167 21.95 4.08 -4.84
C ARG A 167 22.51 3.37 -3.60
N VAL A 168 22.73 4.10 -2.50
CA VAL A 168 23.21 3.51 -1.24
C VAL A 168 22.16 2.58 -0.65
N LEU A 169 20.89 2.99 -0.60
CA LEU A 169 19.81 2.16 -0.08
C LEU A 169 19.60 0.90 -0.93
N GLU A 170 19.60 1.03 -2.27
CA GLU A 170 19.52 -0.11 -3.19
C GLU A 170 20.68 -1.08 -3.00
N ASN A 171 21.92 -0.58 -2.87
CA ASN A 171 23.09 -1.41 -2.60
C ASN A 171 22.95 -2.15 -1.26
N CYS A 172 22.55 -1.44 -0.21
CA CYS A 172 22.33 -2.03 1.12
C CYS A 172 21.23 -3.11 1.09
N LEU A 173 20.11 -2.85 0.43
CA LEU A 173 18.99 -3.80 0.31
C LEU A 173 19.35 -5.00 -0.57
N GLY A 174 20.15 -4.80 -1.63
CA GLY A 174 20.68 -5.87 -2.47
C GLY A 174 21.66 -6.77 -1.72
N ARG A 175 22.51 -6.20 -0.85
CA ARG A 175 23.42 -6.97 0.00
C ARG A 175 22.70 -7.74 1.12
N ARG A 176 21.59 -7.20 1.63
CA ARG A 176 20.81 -7.80 2.71
C ARG A 176 19.33 -7.88 2.32
N PRO A 177 18.97 -8.80 1.41
CA PRO A 177 17.58 -8.96 1.00
C PRO A 177 16.71 -9.35 2.19
N ALA A 178 15.43 -8.95 2.15
CA ALA A 178 14.45 -9.36 3.14
C ALA A 178 14.33 -10.89 3.12
N ARG A 179 14.45 -11.52 4.29
CA ARG A 179 14.30 -12.98 4.42
C ARG A 179 12.92 -13.44 3.95
N ILE A 180 11.90 -12.61 4.16
CA ILE A 180 10.53 -12.82 3.73
C ILE A 180 10.13 -11.53 3.00
N PRO A 181 10.13 -11.53 1.65
CA PRO A 181 9.73 -10.36 0.88
C PRO A 181 8.21 -10.17 0.95
N ILE A 182 7.79 -8.92 0.93
CA ILE A 182 6.37 -8.56 0.76
C ILE A 182 5.97 -8.86 -0.69
N PRO A 183 4.82 -9.49 -0.95
CA PRO A 183 4.33 -9.70 -2.29
C PRO A 183 4.19 -8.37 -3.04
N GLU A 184 4.59 -8.35 -4.29
CA GLU A 184 4.66 -7.12 -5.08
C GLU A 184 3.32 -6.37 -5.14
N TRP A 185 2.21 -7.10 -5.21
CA TRP A 185 0.84 -6.56 -5.22
C TRP A 185 0.38 -6.01 -3.85
N ALA A 186 1.02 -6.40 -2.75
CA ALA A 186 0.74 -5.88 -1.41
C ALA A 186 1.60 -4.65 -1.05
N GLY A 187 2.67 -4.39 -1.80
CA GLY A 187 3.60 -3.27 -1.57
C GLY A 187 2.94 -1.88 -1.53
N PRO A 188 1.99 -1.55 -2.43
CA PRO A 188 1.25 -0.30 -2.34
C PRO A 188 0.50 -0.13 -1.01
N TYR A 189 -0.22 -1.16 -0.56
CA TYR A 189 -0.95 -1.11 0.71
C TYR A 189 -0.03 -0.94 1.92
N ASP A 190 1.06 -1.70 1.98
CA ASP A 190 2.08 -1.57 3.05
C ASP A 190 2.67 -0.15 3.09
N THR A 191 2.91 0.44 1.92
CA THR A 191 3.46 1.81 1.82
C THR A 191 2.44 2.86 2.24
N GLU A 192 1.22 2.84 1.71
CA GLU A 192 0.22 3.87 2.02
C GLU A 192 -0.23 3.81 3.48
N THR A 193 -0.37 2.61 4.06
CA THR A 193 -0.64 2.46 5.49
C THR A 193 0.52 2.96 6.36
N ALA A 194 1.78 2.75 5.96
CA ALA A 194 2.93 3.31 6.66
C ALA A 194 2.99 4.84 6.57
N ARG A 195 2.61 5.42 5.43
CA ARG A 195 2.55 6.88 5.23
C ARG A 195 1.46 7.53 6.07
N LEU A 196 0.26 6.95 6.09
CA LEU A 196 -0.81 7.42 6.96
C LEU A 196 -0.44 7.24 8.45
N ASP A 197 0.19 6.13 8.84
CA ASP A 197 0.67 5.95 10.22
C ASP A 197 1.71 7.00 10.65
N ALA A 198 2.53 7.49 9.71
CA ALA A 198 3.46 8.58 9.97
C ALA A 198 2.72 9.90 10.23
N LEU A 199 1.72 10.25 9.41
CA LEU A 199 0.83 11.39 9.65
C LEU A 199 0.15 11.27 11.03
N LEU A 200 -0.48 10.13 11.31
CA LEU A 200 -1.22 9.90 12.57
C LEU A 200 -0.33 9.97 13.81
N ARG A 201 0.97 9.74 13.66
CA ARG A 201 1.95 9.85 14.75
C ARG A 201 2.17 11.31 15.18
N ASP A 202 2.03 12.24 14.24
CA ASP A 202 2.30 13.66 14.44
C ASP A 202 1.08 14.42 14.96
N LEU A 203 -0.11 13.81 14.92
CA LEU A 203 -1.37 14.42 15.37
C LEU A 203 -1.43 14.62 16.89
N GLY A 204 -1.93 15.78 17.31
CA GLY A 204 -2.34 16.06 18.68
C GLY A 204 -3.75 15.54 19.00
N GLU A 205 -4.13 15.56 20.28
CA GLU A 205 -5.43 15.04 20.74
C GLU A 205 -6.64 15.75 20.10
N SER A 206 -6.53 17.06 19.84
CA SER A 206 -7.58 17.82 19.17
C SER A 206 -7.77 17.41 17.71
N ASP A 207 -6.68 17.02 17.05
CA ASP A 207 -6.67 16.74 15.61
C ASP A 207 -7.43 15.44 15.30
N TRP A 208 -7.41 14.48 16.23
CA TRP A 208 -8.20 13.26 16.13
C TRP A 208 -9.72 13.50 16.10
N ARG A 209 -10.16 14.67 16.59
CA ARG A 209 -11.57 15.11 16.60
C ARG A 209 -11.87 16.12 15.49
N ALA A 210 -10.88 16.47 14.67
CA ALA A 210 -11.07 17.39 13.56
C ALA A 210 -12.13 16.83 12.58
N PRO A 211 -13.05 17.69 12.08
CA PRO A 211 -14.06 17.27 11.14
C PRO A 211 -13.44 17.00 9.77
N VAL A 212 -13.61 15.76 9.30
CA VAL A 212 -13.24 15.29 7.98
C VAL A 212 -14.51 15.08 7.17
N LYS A 213 -14.58 15.61 5.94
CA LYS A 213 -15.71 15.39 5.04
C LYS A 213 -15.39 14.21 4.11
N LEU A 214 -15.96 13.04 4.39
CA LEU A 214 -15.89 11.92 3.46
C LEU A 214 -16.86 12.15 2.31
N GLU A 215 -16.38 12.00 1.08
CA GLU A 215 -17.18 12.15 -0.14
C GLU A 215 -17.15 10.86 -0.97
N TRP A 216 -18.29 10.51 -1.54
CA TRP A 216 -18.44 9.48 -2.56
C TRP A 216 -19.56 9.90 -3.52
N TYR A 217 -19.69 9.23 -4.66
CA TYR A 217 -20.61 9.65 -5.73
C TYR A 217 -22.06 9.84 -5.28
N ALA A 218 -22.53 9.00 -4.35
CA ALA A 218 -23.92 9.02 -3.90
C ALA A 218 -24.16 9.89 -2.66
N GLY A 219 -23.12 10.46 -2.04
CA GLY A 219 -23.30 11.22 -0.80
C GLY A 219 -22.00 11.70 -0.15
N SER A 220 -22.15 12.41 0.95
CA SER A 220 -21.03 12.80 1.80
C SER A 220 -21.43 12.70 3.27
N ARG A 221 -20.44 12.58 4.15
CA ARG A 221 -20.64 12.57 5.59
C ARG A 221 -19.47 13.26 6.29
N THR A 222 -19.78 14.13 7.24
CA THR A 222 -18.77 14.66 8.15
C THR A 222 -18.56 13.70 9.31
N VAL A 223 -17.30 13.32 9.53
CA VAL A 223 -16.86 12.39 10.57
C VAL A 223 -15.59 12.95 11.23
N SER A 224 -15.13 12.36 12.33
CA SER A 224 -13.82 12.69 12.90
C SER A 224 -12.68 11.91 12.24
N VAL A 225 -11.43 12.35 12.40
CA VAL A 225 -10.24 11.56 12.01
C VAL A 225 -10.27 10.15 12.62
N ALA A 226 -10.66 10.02 13.90
CA ALA A 226 -10.81 8.72 14.55
C ALA A 226 -11.84 7.82 13.82
N GLN A 227 -12.94 8.40 13.35
CA GLN A 227 -13.94 7.68 12.57
C GLN A 227 -13.44 7.31 11.17
N VAL A 228 -12.61 8.12 10.51
CA VAL A 228 -11.95 7.73 9.24
C VAL A 228 -11.06 6.50 9.44
N ILE A 229 -10.24 6.48 10.50
CA ILE A 229 -9.40 5.31 10.81
C ILE A 229 -10.25 4.09 11.18
N GLY A 230 -11.36 4.31 11.88
CA GLY A 230 -12.34 3.26 12.15
C GLY A 230 -12.96 2.69 10.88
N HIS A 231 -13.29 3.55 9.90
CA HIS A 231 -13.78 3.15 8.58
C HIS A 231 -12.74 2.29 7.84
N LEU A 232 -11.49 2.75 7.75
CA LEU A 232 -10.40 1.97 7.13
C LEU A 232 -10.23 0.60 7.79
N THR A 233 -10.25 0.54 9.13
CA THR A 233 -10.20 -0.72 9.91
C THR A 233 -11.39 -1.62 9.62
N ALA A 234 -12.59 -1.04 9.47
CA ALA A 234 -13.80 -1.78 9.19
C ALA A 234 -13.76 -2.42 7.81
N VAL A 235 -13.33 -1.69 6.78
CA VAL A 235 -13.31 -2.21 5.41
C VAL A 235 -12.12 -3.16 5.18
N ASP A 236 -10.94 -2.86 5.73
CA ASP A 236 -9.77 -3.76 5.67
C ASP A 236 -10.05 -5.11 6.35
N SER A 237 -11.01 -5.15 7.28
CA SER A 237 -11.46 -6.40 7.88
C SER A 237 -12.15 -7.36 6.91
N LEU A 238 -12.53 -6.93 5.70
CA LEU A 238 -12.96 -7.82 4.61
C LEU A 238 -11.81 -8.73 4.16
N LEU A 239 -10.62 -8.15 3.97
CA LEU A 239 -9.40 -8.89 3.59
C LEU A 239 -9.01 -9.84 4.73
N ALA A 240 -9.07 -9.36 5.97
CA ALA A 240 -8.77 -10.16 7.15
C ALA A 240 -9.72 -11.36 7.27
N ALA A 241 -11.02 -11.14 7.05
CA ALA A 241 -12.03 -12.21 7.07
C ALA A 241 -11.80 -13.25 5.96
N SER A 242 -11.50 -12.82 4.72
CA SER A 242 -11.16 -13.75 3.63
C SER A 242 -9.92 -14.58 3.96
N LEU A 243 -8.93 -14.00 4.65
CA LEU A 243 -7.73 -14.70 5.11
C LEU A 243 -7.95 -15.58 6.35
N GLY A 244 -9.18 -15.68 6.88
CA GLY A 244 -9.50 -16.46 8.07
C GLY A 244 -8.94 -15.86 9.37
N MET A 245 -8.61 -14.58 9.37
CA MET A 245 -8.09 -13.87 10.53
C MET A 245 -9.23 -13.39 11.44
N ALA A 246 -8.96 -13.29 12.73
CA ALA A 246 -9.88 -12.65 13.66
C ALA A 246 -10.04 -11.16 13.31
N THR A 247 -11.28 -10.66 13.39
CA THR A 247 -11.61 -9.26 13.09
C THR A 247 -12.28 -8.60 14.30
N PRO A 248 -12.15 -7.27 14.46
CA PRO A 248 -12.85 -6.54 15.52
C PRO A 248 -14.38 -6.65 15.45
N LEU A 249 -14.92 -6.84 14.23
CA LEU A 249 -16.36 -6.97 14.00
C LEU A 249 -16.89 -8.39 14.24
N GLY A 250 -16.02 -9.40 14.26
CA GLY A 250 -16.40 -10.81 14.38
C GLY A 250 -16.92 -11.42 13.08
N ALA A 251 -17.37 -12.68 13.16
CA ALA A 251 -17.77 -13.47 12.00
C ALA A 251 -19.10 -13.00 11.36
N ASP A 252 -20.01 -12.44 12.17
CA ASP A 252 -21.34 -11.97 11.74
C ASP A 252 -21.31 -10.53 11.20
N ALA A 253 -20.13 -9.98 10.91
CA ALA A 253 -19.98 -8.66 10.34
C ALA A 253 -20.68 -8.56 8.96
N PRO A 254 -21.31 -7.42 8.62
CA PRO A 254 -21.84 -7.17 7.29
C PRO A 254 -20.82 -7.47 6.18
N ARG A 255 -21.26 -7.76 4.95
CA ARG A 255 -20.34 -8.14 3.86
C ARG A 255 -20.00 -6.99 2.92
N ASP A 256 -20.72 -5.89 3.02
CA ASP A 256 -20.49 -4.67 2.26
C ASP A 256 -19.69 -3.63 3.08
N PRO A 257 -18.87 -2.78 2.44
CA PRO A 257 -18.08 -1.74 3.12
C PRO A 257 -18.91 -0.81 4.01
N ALA A 258 -19.96 -0.18 3.48
CA ALA A 258 -20.82 0.74 4.23
C ALA A 258 -21.43 0.10 5.48
N GLY A 259 -22.02 -1.10 5.37
CA GLY A 259 -22.57 -1.83 6.50
C GLY A 259 -21.51 -2.16 7.57
N ARG A 260 -20.28 -2.50 7.16
CA ARG A 260 -19.16 -2.72 8.10
C ARG A 260 -18.75 -1.43 8.79
N THR A 261 -18.66 -0.34 8.04
CA THR A 261 -18.33 0.99 8.58
C THR A 261 -19.32 1.38 9.68
N GLU A 262 -20.63 1.28 9.43
CA GLU A 262 -21.66 1.59 10.43
C GLU A 262 -21.62 0.62 11.63
N ALA A 263 -21.38 -0.67 11.38
CA ALA A 263 -21.24 -1.65 12.45
C ALA A 263 -20.01 -1.39 13.33
N TYR A 264 -18.93 -0.84 12.76
CA TYR A 264 -17.72 -0.49 13.50
C TYR A 264 -17.94 0.79 14.30
N TRP A 265 -18.45 1.84 13.66
CA TRP A 265 -18.74 3.10 14.34
C TRP A 265 -19.75 2.94 15.48
N SER A 266 -20.77 2.09 15.34
CA SER A 266 -21.72 1.82 16.43
C SER A 266 -21.12 1.08 17.63
N ARG A 267 -19.98 0.37 17.46
CA ARG A 267 -19.25 -0.29 18.55
C ARG A 267 -18.21 0.61 19.21
N CYS A 268 -17.70 1.61 18.49
CA CYS A 268 -16.74 2.56 19.03
C CYS A 268 -17.45 3.61 19.88
N ASP A 269 -17.07 3.71 21.15
CA ASP A 269 -17.46 4.82 22.01
C ASP A 269 -16.63 6.06 21.63
N ASP A 270 -17.22 7.25 21.60
CA ASP A 270 -16.51 8.53 21.40
C ASP A 270 -15.39 8.76 22.43
N ARG A 271 -15.42 8.03 23.55
CA ARG A 271 -14.38 8.03 24.59
C ARG A 271 -13.25 7.03 24.35
N THR A 272 -13.28 6.28 23.24
CA THR A 272 -12.21 5.33 22.90
C THR A 272 -10.91 6.11 22.70
N PRO A 273 -9.83 5.79 23.43
CA PRO A 273 -8.57 6.51 23.29
C PRO A 273 -8.02 6.44 21.86
N GLU A 274 -7.49 7.56 21.38
CA GLU A 274 -6.96 7.72 20.02
C GLU A 274 -5.82 6.73 19.74
N ALA A 275 -5.00 6.46 20.77
CA ALA A 275 -3.95 5.45 20.73
C ALA A 275 -4.51 4.06 20.42
N THR A 276 -5.66 3.68 21.00
CA THR A 276 -6.31 2.39 20.76
C THR A 276 -6.83 2.29 19.33
N VAL A 277 -7.43 3.37 18.81
CA VAL A 277 -7.92 3.44 17.42
C VAL A 277 -6.76 3.23 16.45
N ARG A 278 -5.67 3.99 16.63
CA ARG A 278 -4.47 3.87 15.80
C ARG A 278 -3.83 2.49 15.90
N GLU A 279 -3.61 1.97 17.10
CA GLU A 279 -2.96 0.68 17.31
C GLU A 279 -3.76 -0.48 16.71
N THR A 280 -5.09 -0.44 16.83
CA THR A 280 -5.98 -1.46 16.25
C THR A 280 -5.86 -1.51 14.73
N TRP A 281 -6.00 -0.36 14.07
CA TRP A 281 -5.85 -0.24 12.63
C TRP A 281 -4.46 -0.70 12.17
N ARG A 282 -3.42 -0.19 12.83
CA ARG A 282 -2.02 -0.42 12.46
C ARG A 282 -1.61 -1.88 12.64
N GLU A 283 -2.08 -2.55 13.69
CA GLU A 283 -1.78 -3.96 13.92
C GLU A 283 -2.54 -4.87 12.94
N GLN A 284 -3.77 -4.52 12.58
CA GLN A 284 -4.52 -5.23 11.54
C GLN A 284 -3.80 -5.14 10.19
N GLY A 285 -3.41 -3.93 9.75
CA GLY A 285 -2.68 -3.74 8.49
C GLY A 285 -1.37 -4.50 8.44
N ARG A 286 -0.57 -4.48 9.53
CA ARG A 286 0.66 -5.29 9.62
C ARG A 286 0.38 -6.78 9.60
N SER A 287 -0.69 -7.23 10.25
CA SER A 287 -1.08 -8.64 10.25
C SER A 287 -1.52 -9.11 8.87
N LEU A 288 -2.21 -8.26 8.09
CA LEU A 288 -2.56 -8.54 6.70
C LEU A 288 -1.29 -8.73 5.85
N VAL A 289 -0.39 -7.75 5.84
CA VAL A 289 0.87 -7.79 5.08
C VAL A 289 1.71 -9.00 5.49
N ARG A 290 1.84 -9.26 6.80
CA ARG A 290 2.56 -10.41 7.31
C ARG A 290 1.94 -11.72 6.80
N THR A 291 0.62 -11.87 6.93
CA THR A 291 -0.08 -13.10 6.53
C THR A 291 0.16 -13.40 5.06
N VAL A 292 0.00 -12.42 4.17
CA VAL A 292 0.19 -12.64 2.74
C VAL A 292 1.65 -12.84 2.34
N SER A 293 2.61 -12.32 3.13
CA SER A 293 4.04 -12.54 2.90
C SER A 293 4.49 -13.96 3.25
N PHE A 294 3.79 -14.64 4.16
CA PHE A 294 4.01 -16.05 4.47
C PHE A 294 3.12 -16.99 3.64
N ALA A 295 2.11 -16.45 2.99
CA ALA A 295 1.22 -17.23 2.17
C ALA A 295 1.84 -17.52 0.79
N GLY A 296 1.67 -18.74 0.29
CA GLY A 296 2.13 -19.12 -1.04
C GLY A 296 1.37 -18.41 -2.16
N LEU A 297 1.84 -18.53 -3.41
CA LEU A 297 1.30 -17.84 -4.60
C LEU A 297 -0.23 -17.99 -4.80
N GLY A 298 -0.84 -19.06 -4.27
CA GLY A 298 -2.27 -19.32 -4.40
C GLY A 298 -3.18 -18.31 -3.69
N THR A 299 -2.69 -17.54 -2.72
CA THR A 299 -3.55 -16.56 -2.00
C THR A 299 -3.88 -15.32 -2.82
N ALA A 300 -3.06 -14.97 -3.82
CA ALA A 300 -3.31 -13.80 -4.67
C ALA A 300 -4.64 -13.91 -5.47
N GLY A 301 -5.16 -15.12 -5.65
CA GLY A 301 -6.43 -15.39 -6.33
C GLY A 301 -7.63 -15.58 -5.41
N LEU A 302 -7.45 -15.53 -4.09
CA LEU A 302 -8.53 -15.71 -3.13
C LEU A 302 -9.58 -14.61 -3.31
N GLU A 303 -10.86 -14.98 -3.29
CA GLU A 303 -11.94 -14.01 -3.49
C GLU A 303 -12.21 -13.19 -2.22
N VAL A 304 -12.30 -11.87 -2.39
CA VAL A 304 -12.72 -10.91 -1.37
C VAL A 304 -14.04 -10.29 -1.82
N GLY A 305 -15.12 -10.61 -1.10
CA GLY A 305 -16.44 -10.06 -1.38
C GLY A 305 -16.61 -8.65 -0.82
N TYR A 306 -17.17 -7.75 -1.62
CA TYR A 306 -17.53 -6.37 -1.27
C TYR A 306 -19.06 -6.16 -1.27
N GLY A 307 -19.82 -7.23 -1.00
CA GLY A 307 -21.27 -7.26 -1.09
C GLY A 307 -21.74 -7.59 -2.51
N THR A 308 -21.82 -6.60 -3.40
CA THR A 308 -22.41 -6.75 -4.75
C THR A 308 -21.43 -7.23 -5.81
N PHE A 309 -20.13 -7.19 -5.51
CA PHE A 309 -19.06 -7.67 -6.37
C PHE A 309 -17.95 -8.31 -5.52
N ALA A 310 -16.97 -8.91 -6.18
CA ALA A 310 -15.80 -9.46 -5.52
C ALA A 310 -14.53 -9.15 -6.32
N LEU A 311 -13.41 -9.09 -5.62
CA LEU A 311 -12.08 -8.91 -6.19
C LEU A 311 -11.17 -10.07 -5.77
N PRO A 312 -10.24 -10.50 -6.63
CA PRO A 312 -9.11 -11.31 -6.18
C PRO A 312 -8.32 -10.55 -5.10
N LEU A 313 -7.76 -11.25 -4.12
CA LEU A 313 -7.07 -10.66 -2.98
C LEU A 313 -5.98 -9.67 -3.39
N ARG A 314 -5.24 -9.96 -4.46
CA ARG A 314 -4.23 -9.04 -5.02
C ARG A 314 -4.81 -7.69 -5.44
N ASP A 315 -6.00 -7.70 -6.03
CA ASP A 315 -6.69 -6.50 -6.48
C ASP A 315 -7.39 -5.81 -5.29
N ALA A 316 -7.88 -6.58 -4.33
CA ALA A 316 -8.40 -6.03 -3.08
C ALA A 316 -7.32 -5.25 -2.31
N PHE A 317 -6.07 -5.72 -2.27
CA PHE A 317 -4.98 -4.95 -1.66
C PHE A 317 -4.68 -3.64 -2.40
N LEU A 318 -4.81 -3.61 -3.73
CA LEU A 318 -4.65 -2.37 -4.51
C LEU A 318 -5.82 -1.41 -4.28
N ASP A 319 -7.05 -1.91 -4.23
CA ASP A 319 -8.25 -1.15 -3.83
C ASP A 319 -8.06 -0.53 -2.44
N ARG A 320 -7.66 -1.33 -1.44
CA ARG A 320 -7.42 -0.81 -0.09
C ARG A 320 -6.26 0.19 -0.02
N ALA A 321 -5.23 0.03 -0.86
CA ALA A 321 -4.13 0.99 -0.93
C ALA A 321 -4.58 2.34 -1.49
N MET A 322 -5.39 2.33 -2.54
CA MET A 322 -6.01 3.52 -3.12
C MET A 322 -6.88 4.25 -2.08
N GLU A 323 -7.72 3.49 -1.38
CA GLU A 323 -8.64 4.02 -0.37
C GLU A 323 -7.89 4.57 0.85
N CYS A 324 -6.82 3.92 1.28
CA CYS A 324 -5.94 4.42 2.32
C CYS A 324 -5.27 5.74 1.92
N TRP A 325 -4.86 5.90 0.66
CA TRP A 325 -4.28 7.15 0.18
C TRP A 325 -5.32 8.27 0.14
N ILE A 326 -6.49 8.04 -0.45
CA ILE A 326 -7.55 9.06 -0.54
C ILE A 326 -7.96 9.52 0.86
N HIS A 327 -8.22 8.60 1.78
CA HIS A 327 -8.59 8.97 3.14
C HIS A 327 -7.44 9.58 3.95
N ALA A 328 -6.18 9.31 3.58
CA ALA A 328 -5.06 10.06 4.12
C ALA A 328 -5.01 11.50 3.59
N GLU A 329 -5.38 11.75 2.32
CA GLU A 329 -5.58 13.11 1.81
C GLU A 329 -6.70 13.83 2.59
N ASP A 330 -7.83 13.16 2.83
CA ASP A 330 -8.95 13.73 3.62
C ASP A 330 -8.52 14.18 5.01
N VAL A 331 -7.78 13.30 5.72
CA VAL A 331 -7.25 13.59 7.06
C VAL A 331 -6.21 14.71 6.99
N ALA A 332 -5.30 14.65 6.02
CA ALA A 332 -4.27 15.65 5.84
C ALA A 332 -4.84 17.04 5.57
N GLU A 333 -5.89 17.14 4.72
CA GLU A 333 -6.60 18.39 4.46
C GLU A 333 -7.25 18.93 5.73
N ALA A 334 -7.96 18.08 6.48
CA ALA A 334 -8.66 18.48 7.70
C ALA A 334 -7.73 19.02 8.80
N VAL A 335 -6.48 18.56 8.84
CA VAL A 335 -5.49 18.95 9.85
C VAL A 335 -4.34 19.81 9.27
N ALA A 336 -4.48 20.29 8.03
CA ALA A 336 -3.48 21.09 7.31
C ALA A 336 -2.07 20.45 7.28
N TYR A 337 -1.99 19.14 7.10
CA TYR A 337 -0.76 18.37 6.99
C TYR A 337 -0.31 18.26 5.52
N PRO A 338 0.98 18.46 5.19
CA PRO A 338 1.47 18.26 3.83
C PRO A 338 1.48 16.77 3.47
N TYR A 339 0.76 16.40 2.40
CA TYR A 339 0.65 15.01 1.97
C TYR A 339 0.74 14.88 0.46
N ASP A 340 1.80 14.20 -0.02
CA ASP A 340 2.05 14.02 -1.45
C ASP A 340 1.25 12.85 -2.06
N PRO A 341 1.11 12.76 -3.38
CA PRO A 341 0.60 11.56 -4.04
C PRO A 341 1.48 10.30 -3.83
N PRO A 342 0.96 9.09 -4.09
CA PRO A 342 1.72 7.84 -3.99
C PRO A 342 2.93 7.81 -4.92
N ALA A 343 3.86 6.91 -4.61
CA ALA A 343 5.00 6.67 -5.48
C ALA A 343 4.54 6.28 -6.91
N PRO A 344 5.20 6.76 -7.98
CA PRO A 344 4.77 6.56 -9.38
C PRO A 344 4.34 5.13 -9.72
N ARG A 345 5.16 4.15 -9.35
CA ARG A 345 4.90 2.72 -9.58
C ARG A 345 3.70 2.16 -8.80
N HIS A 346 3.39 2.72 -7.63
CA HIS A 346 2.23 2.31 -6.83
C HIS A 346 0.97 2.95 -7.38
N LEU A 347 1.03 4.25 -7.70
CA LEU A 347 -0.06 4.98 -8.34
C LEU A 347 -0.48 4.31 -9.65
N HIS A 348 0.48 3.96 -10.53
CA HIS A 348 0.18 3.28 -11.78
C HIS A 348 -0.61 1.97 -11.59
N ARG A 349 -0.35 1.20 -10.51
CA ARG A 349 -1.10 -0.04 -10.23
C ARG A 349 -2.50 0.21 -9.70
N MET A 350 -2.67 1.25 -8.88
CA MET A 350 -3.99 1.67 -8.42
C MET A 350 -4.84 2.15 -9.60
N VAL A 351 -4.23 2.95 -10.48
CA VAL A 351 -4.83 3.40 -11.74
C VAL A 351 -5.19 2.22 -12.63
N ASP A 352 -4.26 1.29 -12.87
CA ASP A 352 -4.53 0.08 -13.67
C ASP A 352 -5.73 -0.70 -13.15
N LEU A 353 -5.83 -0.90 -11.82
CA LEU A 353 -7.00 -1.54 -11.23
C LEU A 353 -8.28 -0.75 -11.52
N ALA A 354 -8.31 0.55 -11.22
CA ALA A 354 -9.50 1.38 -11.43
C ALA A 354 -9.94 1.37 -12.91
N VAL A 355 -8.99 1.42 -13.84
CA VAL A 355 -9.25 1.32 -15.28
C VAL A 355 -9.81 -0.05 -15.66
N ARG A 356 -9.25 -1.16 -15.15
CA ARG A 356 -9.79 -2.52 -15.37
C ARG A 356 -11.20 -2.71 -14.84
N MET A 357 -11.62 -1.91 -13.86
CA MET A 357 -12.98 -1.94 -13.30
C MET A 357 -14.00 -1.16 -14.14
N LEU A 358 -13.57 -0.26 -15.03
CA LEU A 358 -14.46 0.60 -15.83
C LEU A 358 -15.49 -0.18 -16.65
N PRO A 359 -15.14 -1.27 -17.36
CA PRO A 359 -16.14 -2.00 -18.15
C PRO A 359 -17.26 -2.58 -17.29
N LEU A 360 -16.94 -3.07 -16.08
CA LEU A 360 -17.93 -3.57 -15.12
C LEU A 360 -18.80 -2.43 -14.57
N ALA A 361 -18.19 -1.30 -14.22
CA ALA A 361 -18.92 -0.12 -13.75
C ALA A 361 -19.86 0.44 -14.82
N LEU A 362 -19.42 0.49 -16.08
CA LEU A 362 -20.22 0.92 -17.23
C LEU A 362 -21.41 -0.03 -17.48
N ALA A 363 -21.18 -1.35 -17.40
CA ALA A 363 -22.26 -2.33 -17.46
C ALA A 363 -23.27 -2.15 -16.31
N GLY A 364 -22.80 -1.81 -15.10
CA GLY A 364 -23.63 -1.42 -13.97
C GLY A 364 -24.49 -0.18 -14.26
N LEU A 365 -23.88 0.87 -14.80
CA LEU A 365 -24.55 2.12 -15.18
C LEU A 365 -25.68 1.88 -16.19
N ARG A 366 -25.44 1.04 -17.20
CA ARG A 366 -26.45 0.66 -18.20
C ARG A 366 -27.59 -0.14 -17.60
N ARG A 367 -27.30 -1.13 -16.76
CA ARG A 367 -28.35 -1.91 -16.07
C ARG A 367 -29.25 -1.03 -15.19
N ALA A 368 -28.69 0.05 -14.64
CA ALA A 368 -29.45 1.05 -13.89
C ALA A 368 -30.26 2.02 -14.77
N GLY A 369 -30.16 1.94 -16.11
CA GLY A 369 -30.84 2.85 -17.03
C GLY A 369 -30.29 4.28 -17.02
N LEU A 370 -29.05 4.47 -16.56
CA LEU A 370 -28.44 5.79 -16.36
C LEU A 370 -27.45 6.18 -17.47
N ALA A 371 -27.06 5.23 -18.32
CA ALA A 371 -26.20 5.47 -19.46
C ALA A 371 -26.97 6.16 -20.59
N ARG A 372 -26.34 7.12 -21.28
CA ARG A 372 -26.91 7.82 -22.44
C ARG A 372 -26.49 7.20 -23.76
N SER A 373 -25.26 6.73 -23.85
CA SER A 373 -24.73 6.09 -25.05
C SER A 373 -25.57 4.84 -25.40
N PRO A 374 -25.88 4.61 -26.70
CA PRO A 374 -26.66 3.46 -27.11
C PRO A 374 -26.03 2.15 -26.65
N ALA A 375 -26.83 1.31 -25.98
CA ALA A 375 -26.39 -0.02 -25.59
C ALA A 375 -26.22 -0.91 -26.83
N ARG A 376 -25.04 -1.49 -26.99
CA ARG A 376 -24.73 -2.54 -27.95
C ARG A 376 -24.02 -3.62 -27.18
N LEU A 377 -24.53 -4.85 -27.22
CA LEU A 377 -23.91 -5.99 -26.57
C LEU A 377 -23.22 -6.83 -27.64
N VAL A 378 -22.01 -7.31 -27.31
CA VAL A 378 -21.25 -8.23 -28.15
C VAL A 378 -20.81 -9.44 -27.33
N GLU A 379 -20.57 -10.55 -28.01
CA GLU A 379 -20.04 -11.77 -27.42
C GLU A 379 -18.65 -11.55 -26.81
N ALA A 380 -18.29 -12.38 -25.83
CA ALA A 380 -16.97 -12.34 -25.22
C ALA A 380 -15.86 -12.56 -26.27
N GLY A 381 -14.81 -11.75 -26.21
CA GLY A 381 -13.70 -11.77 -27.16
C GLY A 381 -13.98 -11.12 -28.52
N ALA A 382 -15.22 -10.71 -28.82
CA ALA A 382 -15.54 -10.00 -30.05
C ALA A 382 -14.99 -8.56 -30.02
N PRO A 383 -14.57 -8.00 -31.17
CA PRO A 383 -14.25 -6.58 -31.30
C PRO A 383 -15.43 -5.70 -30.88
N CYS A 384 -15.14 -4.57 -30.25
CA CYS A 384 -16.16 -3.63 -29.77
C CYS A 384 -15.74 -2.17 -29.92
N ARG A 385 -16.73 -1.28 -29.86
CA ARG A 385 -16.45 0.15 -29.70
C ARG A 385 -15.55 0.34 -28.49
N THR A 386 -14.53 1.15 -28.67
CA THR A 386 -13.46 1.34 -27.69
C THR A 386 -13.36 2.81 -27.32
N LEU A 387 -13.14 3.09 -26.04
CA LEU A 387 -12.67 4.40 -25.60
C LEU A 387 -11.17 4.31 -25.32
N HIS A 388 -10.40 5.22 -25.89
CA HIS A 388 -8.98 5.39 -25.53
C HIS A 388 -8.89 6.35 -24.34
N LEU A 389 -8.34 5.86 -23.24
CA LEU A 389 -8.08 6.62 -22.03
C LEU A 389 -6.57 6.89 -21.93
N ASP A 390 -6.20 8.16 -22.02
CA ASP A 390 -4.84 8.65 -21.81
C ASP A 390 -4.77 9.31 -20.42
N LEU A 391 -4.01 8.70 -19.51
CA LEU A 391 -3.77 9.31 -18.21
C LEU A 391 -2.36 9.86 -18.17
N GLU A 392 -2.25 11.16 -17.96
CA GLU A 392 -0.97 11.86 -17.82
C GLU A 392 -0.44 11.76 -16.38
N GLY A 393 0.82 12.14 -16.19
CA GLY A 393 1.44 12.23 -14.86
C GLY A 393 2.20 10.98 -14.42
N LYS A 394 2.60 10.96 -13.15
CA LYS A 394 3.57 9.99 -12.61
C LYS A 394 3.04 8.55 -12.57
N GLY A 395 1.73 8.36 -12.47
CA GLY A 395 1.09 7.05 -12.54
C GLY A 395 0.41 6.77 -13.89
N GLY A 396 0.63 7.63 -14.88
CA GLY A 396 -0.07 7.65 -16.15
C GLY A 396 0.17 6.43 -17.05
N GLY A 397 -0.46 6.46 -18.22
CA GLY A 397 -0.41 5.42 -19.24
C GLY A 397 -1.53 5.56 -20.27
N HIS A 398 -1.64 4.57 -21.16
CA HIS A 398 -2.70 4.52 -22.16
C HIS A 398 -3.46 3.20 -22.05
N TRP A 399 -4.80 3.28 -22.06
CA TRP A 399 -5.67 2.12 -21.98
C TRP A 399 -6.78 2.18 -23.02
N TYR A 400 -7.19 1.01 -23.50
CA TYR A 400 -8.32 0.85 -24.40
C TYR A 400 -9.45 0.15 -23.66
N ILE A 401 -10.57 0.85 -23.47
CA ILE A 401 -11.69 0.42 -22.63
C ILE A 401 -12.79 -0.13 -23.53
N PRO A 402 -13.15 -1.43 -23.40
CA PRO A 402 -14.24 -2.00 -24.17
C PRO A 402 -15.56 -1.40 -23.71
N LEU A 403 -16.32 -0.84 -24.65
CA LEU A 403 -17.57 -0.16 -24.34
C LEU A 403 -18.77 -1.09 -24.44
N ASP A 404 -18.78 -2.11 -25.29
CA ASP A 404 -20.00 -2.86 -25.61
C ASP A 404 -20.26 -4.06 -24.66
N SER A 405 -19.22 -4.63 -24.05
CA SER A 405 -19.34 -5.69 -23.03
C SER A 405 -18.05 -5.77 -22.19
N PRO A 406 -18.11 -6.11 -20.88
CA PRO A 406 -16.90 -6.22 -20.06
C PRO A 406 -15.89 -7.25 -20.56
N ALA A 407 -16.35 -8.29 -21.26
CA ALA A 407 -15.51 -9.36 -21.79
C ALA A 407 -15.17 -9.17 -23.29
N ALA A 408 -15.52 -8.03 -23.89
CA ALA A 408 -15.21 -7.73 -25.28
C ALA A 408 -13.73 -7.35 -25.45
N THR A 409 -13.25 -7.46 -26.69
CA THR A 409 -11.87 -7.08 -27.05
C THR A 409 -11.85 -5.63 -27.51
N ALA A 410 -11.17 -4.77 -26.75
CA ALA A 410 -10.91 -3.40 -27.14
C ALA A 410 -9.75 -3.33 -28.15
N SER A 411 -9.80 -2.38 -29.09
CA SER A 411 -8.73 -2.16 -30.06
C SER A 411 -8.63 -0.68 -30.47
N PRO A 412 -7.44 -0.23 -30.91
CA PRO A 412 -7.27 1.12 -31.44
C PRO A 412 -8.15 1.41 -32.66
N ASP A 413 -8.33 0.41 -33.53
CA ASP A 413 -9.09 0.54 -34.79
C ASP A 413 -10.59 0.81 -34.56
N GLU A 414 -11.12 0.41 -33.40
CA GLU A 414 -12.53 0.59 -33.02
C GLU A 414 -12.73 1.77 -32.05
N THR A 415 -11.76 2.69 -31.98
CA THR A 415 -11.83 3.86 -31.09
C THR A 415 -12.91 4.83 -31.55
N VAL A 416 -13.90 5.08 -30.69
CA VAL A 416 -15.01 6.02 -30.95
C VAL A 416 -14.91 7.31 -30.13
N ALA A 417 -14.10 7.30 -29.08
CA ALA A 417 -13.88 8.44 -28.21
C ALA A 417 -12.50 8.34 -27.53
N GLU A 418 -11.93 9.49 -27.23
CA GLU A 418 -10.65 9.64 -26.52
C GLU A 418 -10.83 10.58 -25.33
N VAL A 419 -10.20 10.24 -24.21
CA VAL A 419 -10.25 10.99 -22.96
C VAL A 419 -8.83 11.13 -22.42
N ALA A 420 -8.42 12.36 -22.13
CA ALA A 420 -7.13 12.69 -21.54
C ALA A 420 -7.29 13.46 -20.23
N LEU A 421 -6.68 13.00 -19.14
CA LEU A 421 -6.66 13.69 -17.84
C LEU A 421 -5.49 13.23 -16.98
N GLU A 422 -5.22 13.92 -15.88
CA GLU A 422 -4.14 13.54 -14.96
C GLU A 422 -4.52 12.30 -14.12
N SER A 423 -3.56 11.41 -13.90
CA SER A 423 -3.73 10.12 -13.20
C SER A 423 -4.30 10.24 -11.77
N THR A 424 -3.84 11.21 -10.96
CA THR A 424 -4.39 11.48 -9.62
C THR A 424 -5.80 12.07 -9.69
N GLU A 425 -6.12 12.91 -10.67
CA GLU A 425 -7.50 13.41 -10.86
C GLU A 425 -8.46 12.30 -11.29
N PHE A 426 -8.02 11.35 -12.12
CA PHE A 426 -8.82 10.14 -12.43
C PHE A 426 -9.08 9.29 -11.18
N CYS A 427 -8.05 9.12 -10.34
CA CYS A 427 -8.16 8.45 -9.05
C CYS A 427 -9.14 9.16 -8.11
N ARG A 428 -9.08 10.48 -7.98
CA ARG A 428 -10.02 11.30 -7.19
C ARG A 428 -11.45 11.25 -7.74
N LEU A 429 -11.62 11.20 -9.06
CA LEU A 429 -12.91 10.94 -9.68
C LEU A 429 -13.45 9.57 -9.25
N ALA A 430 -12.65 8.52 -9.42
CA ALA A 430 -13.04 7.15 -9.06
C ALA A 430 -13.38 7.01 -7.57
N ALA A 431 -12.77 7.85 -6.72
CA ALA A 431 -13.05 7.97 -5.29
C ALA A 431 -14.14 8.99 -4.94
N GLY A 432 -14.79 9.63 -5.91
CA GLY A 432 -15.93 10.54 -5.68
C GLY A 432 -15.58 11.94 -5.15
N HIS A 433 -14.29 12.31 -5.18
CA HIS A 433 -13.76 13.62 -4.75
C HIS A 433 -13.77 14.68 -5.88
N ARG A 434 -14.14 14.24 -7.08
CA ARG A 434 -14.37 15.08 -8.26
C ARG A 434 -15.65 14.63 -8.93
N THR A 435 -16.41 15.61 -9.41
CA THR A 435 -17.54 15.31 -10.30
C THR A 435 -17.05 15.25 -11.74
N PRO A 436 -17.72 14.48 -12.62
CA PRO A 436 -17.44 14.52 -14.06
C PRO A 436 -17.49 15.94 -14.66
N GLU A 437 -18.34 16.81 -14.11
CA GLU A 437 -18.52 18.20 -14.56
C GLU A 437 -17.37 19.13 -14.14
N ASP A 438 -16.71 18.87 -13.01
CA ASP A 438 -15.64 19.71 -12.46
C ASP A 438 -14.24 19.32 -12.98
N LEU A 439 -14.12 18.22 -13.72
CA LEU A 439 -12.85 17.73 -14.23
C LEU A 439 -12.34 18.51 -15.44
N ALA A 440 -11.08 18.93 -15.37
CA ALA A 440 -10.33 19.38 -16.54
C ALA A 440 -9.94 18.17 -17.39
N VAL A 441 -10.80 17.84 -18.36
CA VAL A 441 -10.65 16.67 -19.24
C VAL A 441 -10.49 17.09 -20.70
N GLY A 442 -9.44 16.60 -21.35
CA GLY A 442 -9.34 16.60 -22.81
C GLY A 442 -10.24 15.52 -23.37
N GLN A 443 -11.09 15.84 -24.34
CA GLN A 443 -12.04 14.88 -24.90
C GLN A 443 -12.21 15.05 -26.41
N TYR A 444 -12.28 13.92 -27.11
CA TYR A 444 -12.52 13.86 -28.56
C TYR A 444 -13.48 12.70 -28.89
N GLY A 445 -14.23 12.82 -29.99
CA GLY A 445 -15.19 11.80 -30.43
C GLY A 445 -16.57 11.86 -29.75
N ASP A 446 -17.16 10.70 -29.48
CA ASP A 446 -18.52 10.56 -28.96
C ASP A 446 -18.66 11.06 -27.51
N ARG A 447 -19.36 12.19 -27.35
CA ARG A 447 -19.56 12.85 -26.05
C ARG A 447 -20.45 12.07 -25.07
N GLU A 448 -21.38 11.26 -25.56
CA GLU A 448 -22.24 10.45 -24.69
C GLU A 448 -21.45 9.29 -24.10
N VAL A 449 -20.57 8.69 -24.90
CA VAL A 449 -19.61 7.68 -24.43
C VAL A 449 -18.67 8.25 -23.37
N VAL A 450 -18.05 9.41 -23.63
CA VAL A 450 -17.16 10.06 -22.66
C VAL A 450 -17.89 10.31 -21.34
N ARG A 451 -19.10 10.90 -21.41
CA ARG A 451 -19.91 11.16 -20.22
C ARG A 451 -20.21 9.88 -19.44
N ASP A 452 -20.65 8.82 -20.12
CA ASP A 452 -21.01 7.56 -19.46
C ASP A 452 -19.80 6.91 -18.78
N VAL A 453 -18.62 6.98 -19.39
CA VAL A 453 -17.38 6.45 -18.80
C VAL A 453 -16.95 7.25 -17.57
N LEU A 454 -17.00 8.58 -17.62
CA LEU A 454 -16.65 9.42 -16.46
C LEU A 454 -17.64 9.21 -15.30
N ILE A 455 -18.94 9.09 -15.59
CA ILE A 455 -19.95 8.77 -14.56
C ILE A 455 -19.72 7.34 -14.02
N ALA A 456 -19.40 6.37 -14.88
CA ALA A 456 -19.11 5.00 -14.45
C ALA A 456 -17.88 4.96 -13.52
N ALA A 457 -16.82 5.72 -13.83
CA ALA A 457 -15.66 5.88 -12.97
C ALA A 457 -16.08 6.44 -11.61
N ALA A 458 -16.81 7.56 -11.59
CA ALA A 458 -17.23 8.22 -10.35
C ALA A 458 -18.04 7.29 -9.43
N ARG A 459 -18.91 6.46 -10.01
CA ARG A 459 -19.77 5.50 -9.30
C ARG A 459 -19.02 4.30 -8.69
N MET A 460 -17.72 4.17 -8.88
CA MET A 460 -16.91 3.16 -8.18
C MET A 460 -16.73 3.48 -6.69
N SER A 461 -16.77 4.77 -6.34
CA SER A 461 -16.69 5.26 -4.97
C SER A 461 -17.86 4.78 -4.11
N ARG A 462 -17.56 4.50 -2.85
CA ARG A 462 -18.50 3.97 -1.85
C ARG A 462 -18.00 4.31 -0.45
N LEU A 463 -18.94 4.36 0.51
CA LEU A 463 -18.63 4.34 1.93
C LEU A 463 -18.30 2.91 2.40
#